data_AF-A0A7U4H5Q3-F1
#
_entry.id   AF-A0A7U4H5Q3-F1
#
_cell.length_a   1.000
_cell.length_b   1.000
_cell.length_c   1.000
_cell.angle_alpha   90.00
_cell.angle_beta   90.00
_cell.angle_gamma   90.00
#
_symmetry.space_group_name_H-M   'P 1'
#
loop_
_entity.id
_entity.type
_entity.pdbx_description
1 polymer ?
#
loop_
_entity_poly.entity_id
_entity_poly.type
_entity_poly.pdbx_seq_one_letter_code
_entity_poly.pdbx_strand_id
1 'polypeptide(L)' 'MFGHTVRVYDLERTICDLFRSRSTVDPQDLQSAFQNYMRSAHTDLVKLMNYAREFRLVNVMRPYLEAVMPA' A
#
# COMPACT_ATOMS: atom_id res chain seq x y z
N MET A 1 -21.02 -24.36 -8.79
CA MET A 1 -19.72 -23.67 -8.66
C MET A 1 -19.18 -23.95 -7.27
N PHE A 2 -18.07 -24.66 -7.13
CA PHE A 2 -17.42 -24.86 -5.83
C PHE A 2 -16.45 -23.69 -5.61
N GLY A 3 -16.74 -22.83 -4.63
CA GLY A 3 -15.84 -21.76 -4.20
C GLY A 3 -14.94 -22.27 -3.08
N HIS A 4 -13.63 -22.12 -3.24
CA HIS A 4 -12.66 -22.47 -2.19
C HIS A 4 -12.23 -21.19 -1.46
N THR A 5 -12.20 -21.25 -0.13
CA THR A 5 -11.62 -20.17 0.68
C THR A 5 -10.11 -20.22 0.56
N VAL A 6 -9.51 -19.14 0.06
CA VAL A 6 -8.06 -18.96 -0.04
C VAL A 6 -7.64 -17.81 0.86
N ARG A 7 -6.51 -17.98 1.55
CA ARG A 7 -5.91 -16.89 2.34
C ARG A 7 -5.25 -15.89 1.40
N VAL A 8 -5.64 -14.63 1.52
CA VAL A 8 -5.07 -13.51 0.76
C VAL A 8 -4.53 -12.46 1.73
N TYR A 9 -3.64 -11.60 1.23
CA TYR A 9 -3.25 -10.41 1.96
C TYR A 9 -4.36 -9.37 1.93
N ASP A 10 -4.41 -8.56 2.97
CA ASP A 10 -5.26 -7.36 2.99
C ASP A 10 -4.65 -6.25 2.14
N LEU A 11 -5.37 -5.14 2.05
CA LEU A 11 -5.00 -4.00 1.22
C LEU A 11 -3.69 -3.36 1.72
N GLU A 12 -3.57 -3.15 3.03
CA GLU A 12 -2.41 -2.51 3.64
C GLU A 12 -1.14 -3.31 3.39
N ARG A 13 -1.20 -4.63 3.56
CA ARG A 13 -0.06 -5.51 3.30
C ARG A 13 0.30 -5.50 1.82
N THR A 14 -0.69 -5.55 0.95
CA THR A 14 -0.48 -5.49 -0.51
C THR A 14 0.23 -4.20 -0.92
N ILE A 15 -0.17 -3.06 -0.38
CA ILE A 15 0.49 -1.77 -0.64
C ILE A 15 1.92 -1.75 -0.11
N CYS A 16 2.17 -2.23 1.11
CA CYS A 16 3.54 -2.34 1.62
C CYS A 16 4.42 -3.25 0.76
N ASP A 17 3.90 -4.37 0.25
CA ASP A 17 4.64 -5.27 -0.61
C ASP A 17 4.97 -4.64 -1.98
N LEU A 18 4.09 -3.79 -2.52
CA LEU A 18 4.38 -2.97 -3.70
C LEU A 18 5.53 -1.98 -3.45
N PHE A 19 5.51 -1.24 -2.33
CA PHE A 19 6.62 -0.34 -1.97
C PHE A 19 7.94 -1.08 -1.72
N ARG A 20 7.86 -2.29 -1.17
CA ARG A 20 9.02 -3.17 -0.96
C ARG A 20 9.64 -3.61 -2.28
N SER A 21 8.81 -3.89 -3.28
CA SER A 21 9.21 -4.31 -4.63
C SER A 21 9.31 -3.16 -5.64
N ARG A 22 9.31 -1.89 -5.19
CA ARG A 22 9.32 -0.70 -6.06
C ARG A 22 10.44 -0.65 -7.11
N SER A 23 11.53 -1.39 -6.95
CA SER A 23 12.61 -1.47 -7.93
C SER A 23 12.24 -2.30 -9.16
N THR A 24 11.20 -3.13 -9.09
CA THR A 24 10.72 -4.02 -10.15
C THR A 24 9.33 -3.64 -10.66
N VAL A 25 8.76 -2.55 -10.16
CA VAL A 25 7.42 -2.05 -10.52
C VAL A 25 7.58 -0.70 -11.20
N ASP A 26 6.79 -0.44 -12.24
CA ASP A 26 6.76 0.88 -12.88
C ASP A 26 6.36 1.95 -11.85
N PRO A 27 7.12 3.05 -11.70
CA PRO A 27 6.76 4.13 -10.78
C PRO A 27 5.34 4.68 -10.96
N GLN A 28 4.81 4.73 -12.20
CA GLN A 28 3.45 5.18 -12.48
C GLN A 28 2.41 4.20 -11.96
N ASP A 29 2.67 2.90 -12.09
CA ASP A 29 1.79 1.85 -11.55
C ASP A 29 1.78 1.89 -10.02
N LEU A 30 2.95 2.06 -9.40
CA LEU A 30 3.07 2.18 -7.95
C LEU A 30 2.30 3.41 -7.43
N GLN A 31 2.49 4.56 -8.08
CA GLN A 31 1.78 5.79 -7.72
C GLN A 31 0.27 5.65 -7.89
N SER A 32 -0.18 5.07 -9.00
CA SER A 32 -1.60 4.84 -9.28
C SER A 32 -2.22 3.88 -8.28
N ALA A 33 -1.54 2.78 -7.95
CA ALA A 33 -2.00 1.81 -6.95
C ALA A 33 -2.14 2.48 -5.57
N PHE A 34 -1.16 3.29 -5.18
CA PHE A 34 -1.19 3.99 -3.90
C PHE A 34 -2.32 5.05 -3.85
N GLN A 35 -2.51 5.84 -4.91
CA GLN A 35 -3.62 6.80 -4.99
C GLN A 35 -4.98 6.10 -4.96
N ASN A 36 -5.12 4.96 -5.63
CA ASN A 36 -6.35 4.17 -5.60
C ASN A 36 -6.63 3.60 -4.21
N TYR A 37 -5.59 3.11 -3.53
CA TYR A 37 -5.70 2.74 -2.13
C TYR A 37 -6.19 3.92 -1.30
N MET A 38 -5.52 5.08 -1.34
CA MET A 38 -5.89 6.26 -0.54
C MET A 38 -7.30 6.80 -0.79
N ARG A 39 -7.88 6.53 -1.97
CA ARG A 39 -9.28 6.91 -2.31
C ARG A 39 -10.32 5.86 -1.90
N SER A 40 -9.89 4.67 -1.50
CA SER A 40 -10.79 3.58 -1.11
C SER A 40 -11.48 3.88 0.22
N ALA A 41 -12.76 3.52 0.33
CA ALA A 41 -13.50 3.63 1.60
C ALA A 41 -13.02 2.63 2.68
N HIS A 42 -12.16 1.68 2.31
CA HIS A 42 -11.70 0.59 3.18
C HIS A 42 -10.23 0.72 3.60
N THR A 43 -9.64 1.91 3.53
CA THR A 43 -8.26 2.14 3.99
C THR A 43 -8.16 2.14 5.50
N ASP A 44 -7.19 1.40 6.04
CA ASP A 44 -6.75 1.55 7.43
C ASP A 44 -5.33 2.14 7.48
N LEU A 45 -5.24 3.46 7.69
CA LEU A 45 -3.97 4.17 7.76
C LEU A 45 -3.12 3.76 8.97
N VAL A 46 -3.75 3.39 10.09
CA VAL A 46 -3.01 2.95 11.29
C VAL A 46 -2.32 1.63 11.01
N LYS A 47 -3.06 0.68 10.42
CA LYS A 47 -2.53 -0.63 10.02
C LYS A 47 -1.46 -0.52 8.93
N LEU A 48 -1.68 0.33 7.92
CA LEU A 48 -0.68 0.61 6.89
C LEU A 48 0.64 1.10 7.52
N MET A 49 0.56 2.07 8.43
CA MET A 49 1.76 2.63 9.06
C MET A 49 2.44 1.64 10.01
N ASN A 50 1.69 0.73 10.63
CA ASN A 50 2.27 -0.37 11.42
C ASN A 50 3.07 -1.32 10.52
N TYR A 51 2.49 -1.79 9.41
CA TYR A 51 3.21 -2.60 8.42
C TYR A 51 4.40 -1.87 7.82
N ALA A 52 4.26 -0.59 7.47
CA ALA A 52 5.36 0.21 6.95
C ALA A 52 6.53 0.30 7.93
N ARG A 53 6.25 0.35 9.24
CA ARG A 53 7.27 0.37 10.29
C ARG A 53 7.97 -0.98 10.42
N GLU A 54 7.21 -2.08 10.43
CA GLU A 54 7.74 -3.46 10.47
C GLU A 54 8.60 -3.79 9.24
N PHE A 55 8.19 -3.35 8.05
CA PHE A 55 8.93 -3.58 6.81
C PHE A 55 10.01 -2.52 6.52
N ARG A 56 10.19 -1.54 7.41
CA ARG A 56 11.15 -0.43 7.26
C ARG A 56 10.92 0.39 5.98
N LEU A 57 9.66 0.59 5.62
CA LEU A 57 9.20 1.35 4.44
C LEU A 57 8.77 2.78 4.76
N VAL A 58 8.73 3.18 6.04
CA VAL A 58 8.24 4.52 6.46
C VAL A 58 8.88 5.66 5.66
N ASN A 59 10.20 5.65 5.50
CA ASN A 59 10.90 6.70 4.77
C ASN A 59 10.65 6.64 3.25
N VAL A 60 10.40 5.45 2.72
CA VAL A 60 10.10 5.23 1.29
C VAL A 60 8.68 5.73 0.96
N MET A 61 7.74 5.53 1.87
CA MET A 61 6.33 5.89 1.67
C MET A 61 6.03 7.35 1.97
N ARG A 62 6.86 8.03 2.79
CA ARG A 62 6.65 9.43 3.19
C ARG A 62 6.40 10.39 2.01
N PRO A 63 7.20 10.41 0.93
CA PRO A 63 6.95 11.33 -0.19
C PRO A 63 5.61 11.07 -0.89
N TYR A 64 5.16 9.82 -0.92
CA TYR A 64 3.89 9.44 -1.52
C TYR A 64 2.72 9.90 -0.65
N LEU A 65 2.83 9.75 0.68
CA LEU A 65 1.83 10.22 1.64
C LEU A 65 1.68 11.74 1.59
N GLU A 66 2.79 12.48 1.51
CA GLU A 66 2.79 13.95 1.38
C GLU A 66 2.15 14.42 0.07
N ALA A 67 2.31 13.67 -1.02
CA ALA A 67 1.71 14.01 -2.31
C ALA A 67 0.18 13.86 -2.36
N VAL A 68 -0.40 13.00 -1.51
CA VAL A 68 -1.83 12.66 -1.53
C VAL A 68 -2.63 13.24 -0.36
N MET A 69 -1.98 13.62 0.74
CA MET A 69 -2.60 14.31 1.87
C MET A 69 -2.05 15.74 1.92
N PRO A 70 -2.76 16.73 1.33
CA PRO A 70 -2.39 18.13 1.47
C PRO A 70 -2.46 18.51 2.96
N ALA A 71 -1.51 19.34 3.40
CA ALA A 71 -1.48 19.91 4.74
C ALA A 71 -2.69 20.83 5.01
#